data_AF-V8AMY3-F1
#
_entry.id   AF-V8AMY3-F1
#
_cell.length_a   1.000
_cell.length_b   1.000
_cell.length_c   1.000
_cell.angle_alpha   90.00
_cell.angle_beta   90.00
_cell.angle_gamma   90.00
#
_symmetry.space_group_name_H-M   'P 1'
#
loop_
_entity.id
_entity.type
_entity.pdbx_description
1 polymer ?
#
loop_
_entity_poly.entity_id
_entity_poly.type
_entity_poly.pdbx_seq_one_letter_code
_entity_poly.pdbx_strand_id
1 'polypeptide(L)'
;MRSLKDTFSFIFRHHDTDTIKPGDVIIDNDGYGQYKGETQIALKEMKNDGRVNVVGHISEDEMFLLDFIKPWSSFKFIESDEL
;
A
#
# COMPACT_ATOMS: atom_id res chain seq x y z
N MET A 1 6.86 33.91 10.19
CA MET A 1 7.51 32.62 10.50
C MET A 1 6.86 31.56 9.63
N ARG A 2 7.46 31.23 8.47
CA ARG A 2 6.96 30.12 7.64
C ARG A 2 7.36 28.82 8.33
N SER A 3 6.38 27.96 8.54
CA SER A 3 6.57 26.67 9.21
C SER A 3 7.53 25.82 8.38
N LEU A 4 8.60 25.31 8.99
CA LEU A 4 9.55 24.37 8.36
C LEU A 4 8.92 23.00 8.04
N LYS A 5 7.61 22.82 8.25
CA LYS A 5 6.87 21.61 7.87
C LYS A 5 6.67 21.47 6.36
N ASP A 6 6.91 22.52 5.58
CA ASP A 6 6.59 22.56 4.15
C ASP A 6 7.72 22.00 3.25
N THR A 7 8.87 21.59 3.80
CA THR A 7 10.07 21.35 2.98
C THR A 7 10.33 19.87 2.61
N PHE A 8 9.69 18.88 3.24
CA PHE A 8 9.86 17.45 2.87
C PHE A 8 8.60 16.60 3.12
N SER A 9 7.42 17.14 2.85
CA SER A 9 6.20 16.32 2.88
C SER A 9 6.00 15.66 1.52
N PHE A 10 6.32 14.36 1.41
CA PHE A 10 5.85 13.55 0.28
C PHE A 10 4.33 13.54 0.31
N ILE A 11 3.68 14.02 -0.75
CA ILE A 11 2.23 14.14 -0.85
C ILE A 11 1.67 12.83 -1.39
N PHE A 12 0.79 12.16 -0.63
CA PHE A 12 0.08 10.97 -1.08
C PHE A 12 -1.37 11.39 -1.33
N ARG A 13 -1.65 11.98 -2.50
CA ARG A 13 -3.02 12.37 -2.88
C ARG A 13 -3.88 11.12 -3.01
N HIS A 14 -5.16 11.22 -2.71
CA HIS A 14 -6.08 10.09 -2.93
C HIS A 14 -6.14 9.73 -4.42
N HIS A 15 -6.12 8.43 -4.74
CA HIS A 15 -6.37 7.85 -6.06
C HIS A 15 -6.60 6.34 -5.90
N ASP A 16 -7.20 5.70 -6.91
CA ASP A 16 -7.42 4.23 -6.92
C ASP A 16 -8.03 3.72 -5.61
N THR A 17 -9.14 4.37 -5.23
CA THR A 17 -9.82 4.16 -3.94
C THR A 17 -11.04 3.24 -4.06
N ASP A 18 -11.02 2.32 -5.02
CA ASP A 18 -12.08 1.32 -5.20
C ASP A 18 -12.00 0.24 -4.11
N THR A 19 -12.93 -0.72 -4.12
CA THR A 19 -12.91 -1.88 -3.22
C THR A 19 -11.57 -2.61 -3.31
N ILE A 20 -10.94 -2.80 -2.14
CA ILE A 20 -9.65 -3.45 -2.00
C ILE A 20 -9.86 -4.96 -2.03
N LYS A 21 -9.07 -5.67 -2.82
CA LYS A 21 -9.13 -7.11 -3.03
C LYS A 21 -7.93 -7.81 -2.36
N PRO A 22 -8.03 -9.10 -2.03
CA PRO A 22 -6.86 -9.88 -1.60
C PRO A 22 -5.76 -9.80 -2.66
N GLY A 23 -4.51 -9.53 -2.23
CA GLY A 23 -3.37 -9.34 -3.12
C GLY A 23 -3.09 -7.88 -3.48
N ASP A 24 -3.99 -6.94 -3.22
CA ASP A 24 -3.72 -5.52 -3.44
C ASP A 24 -2.58 -5.04 -2.53
N VAL A 25 -1.62 -4.32 -3.14
CA VAL A 25 -0.62 -3.52 -2.43
C VAL A 25 -1.20 -2.14 -2.26
N ILE A 26 -1.37 -1.71 -1.00
CA ILE A 26 -2.00 -0.44 -0.66
C ILE A 26 -1.03 0.46 0.09
N ILE A 27 -1.24 1.78 -0.05
CA ILE A 27 -0.54 2.80 0.73
C ILE A 27 -1.52 3.79 1.34
N ASP A 28 -1.32 4.10 2.62
CA ASP A 28 -2.13 5.06 3.36
C ASP A 28 -1.89 6.48 2.83
N ASN A 29 -2.95 7.13 2.36
CA ASN A 29 -2.86 8.43 1.72
C ASN A 29 -2.92 9.59 2.74
N ASP A 30 -2.90 10.84 2.27
CA ASP A 30 -2.91 12.02 3.13
C ASP A 30 -4.12 12.08 4.10
N GLY A 31 -5.22 11.41 3.77
CA GLY A 31 -6.43 11.31 4.60
C GLY A 31 -6.32 10.35 5.79
N TYR A 32 -5.30 9.47 5.84
CA TYR A 32 -5.09 8.52 6.93
C TYR A 32 -4.24 9.09 8.10
N GLY A 33 -3.85 10.37 8.03
CA GLY A 33 -3.24 11.09 9.14
C GLY A 33 -1.86 10.54 9.53
N GLN A 34 -1.72 10.06 10.77
CA GLN A 34 -0.43 9.58 11.30
C GLN A 34 0.08 8.30 10.61
N TYR A 35 -0.80 7.55 9.94
CA TYR A 35 -0.44 6.33 9.22
C TYR A 35 -0.05 6.60 7.76
N LYS A 36 -0.12 7.86 7.30
CA LYS A 36 0.26 8.27 5.95
C LYS A 36 1.62 7.67 5.54
N GLY A 37 1.63 7.00 4.39
CA GLY A 37 2.80 6.35 3.81
C GLY A 37 3.04 4.92 4.30
N GLU A 38 2.22 4.40 5.23
CA GLU A 38 2.27 2.99 5.61
C GLU A 38 1.83 2.12 4.42
N THR A 39 2.62 1.11 4.11
CA THR A 39 2.38 0.16 3.02
C THR A 39 1.88 -1.16 3.58
N GLN A 40 0.85 -1.73 2.96
CA GLN A 40 0.24 -2.99 3.39
C GLN A 40 -0.08 -3.88 2.18
N ILE A 41 -0.25 -5.18 2.43
CA ILE A 41 -0.80 -6.13 1.44
C ILE A 41 -2.14 -6.63 1.99
N ALA A 42 -3.20 -6.48 1.21
CA ALA A 42 -4.52 -6.93 1.61
C ALA A 42 -4.62 -8.46 1.57
N LEU A 43 -5.00 -9.08 2.68
CA LEU A 43 -5.26 -10.54 2.75
C LEU A 43 -6.73 -10.90 2.60
N LYS A 44 -7.62 -9.90 2.65
CA LYS A 44 -9.07 -10.04 2.59
C LYS A 44 -9.67 -8.85 1.85
N GLU A 45 -10.82 -9.09 1.21
CA GLU A 45 -11.59 -8.01 0.61
C GLU A 45 -12.06 -7.01 1.68
N MET A 46 -11.95 -5.72 1.38
CA MET A 46 -12.40 -4.66 2.26
C MET A 46 -12.91 -3.46 1.46
N LYS A 47 -13.94 -2.78 1.99
CA LYS A 47 -14.42 -1.53 1.41
C LYS A 47 -13.38 -0.44 1.67
N ASN A 48 -12.95 0.25 0.62
CA ASN A 48 -12.13 1.45 0.74
C ASN A 48 -13.01 2.65 1.07
N ASP A 49 -12.61 3.43 2.07
CA ASP A 49 -13.31 4.66 2.49
C ASP A 49 -12.67 5.93 1.94
N GLY A 50 -11.75 5.79 0.99
CA GLY A 50 -11.07 6.89 0.30
C GLY A 50 -9.71 7.26 0.89
N ARG A 51 -9.29 6.62 1.98
CA ARG A 51 -8.08 7.01 2.73
C ARG A 51 -6.84 6.17 2.42
N VAL A 52 -6.98 5.12 1.61
CA VAL A 52 -5.86 4.32 1.11
C VAL A 52 -5.91 4.27 -0.42
N ASN A 53 -4.74 4.23 -1.05
CA ASN A 53 -4.61 4.09 -2.49
C ASN A 53 -4.12 2.67 -2.82
N VAL A 54 -4.75 2.02 -3.79
CA VAL A 54 -4.19 0.80 -4.39
C VAL A 54 -3.06 1.20 -5.34
N VAL A 55 -1.87 0.63 -5.16
CA VAL A 55 -0.66 0.98 -5.94
C VAL A 55 -0.05 -0.20 -6.71
N GLY A 56 -0.60 -1.40 -6.52
CA GLY A 56 -0.19 -2.60 -7.23
C GLY A 56 -1.03 -3.80 -6.81
N HIS A 57 -0.78 -4.93 -7.46
CA HIS A 57 -1.43 -6.20 -7.15
C HIS A 57 -0.40 -7.32 -7.29
N ILE A 58 -0.37 -8.25 -6.33
CA ILE A 58 0.47 -9.45 -6.43
C ILE A 58 -0.05 -10.33 -7.56
N SER A 59 0.84 -10.84 -8.41
CA SER A 59 0.45 -11.78 -9.48
C SER A 59 -0.30 -12.97 -8.90
N GLU A 60 -1.35 -13.43 -9.60
CA GLU A 60 -2.17 -14.57 -9.16
C GLU A 60 -1.30 -15.83 -8.91
N ASP A 61 -0.28 -16.03 -9.76
CA ASP A 61 0.65 -17.17 -9.67
C ASP A 61 1.59 -17.10 -8.46
N GLU A 62 1.72 -15.94 -7.82
CA GLU A 62 2.63 -15.69 -6.70
C GLU A 62 1.91 -15.45 -5.36
N MET A 63 0.58 -15.41 -5.36
CA MET A 63 -0.22 -15.20 -4.15
C MET A 63 0.10 -16.19 -3.02
N PHE A 64 0.51 -17.41 -3.37
CA PHE A 64 0.92 -18.44 -2.40
C PHE A 64 2.14 -18.05 -1.56
N LEU A 65 2.98 -17.12 -2.03
CA LEU A 65 4.16 -16.64 -1.29
C LEU A 65 3.77 -15.91 0.00
N LEU A 66 2.57 -15.32 0.06
CA LEU A 66 2.08 -14.60 1.25
C LEU A 66 1.99 -15.53 2.47
N ASP A 67 1.74 -16.82 2.29
CA ASP A 67 1.68 -17.81 3.37
C ASP A 67 3.05 -18.01 4.06
N PHE A 68 4.13 -17.69 3.36
CA PHE A 68 5.50 -17.82 3.86
C PHE A 68 5.98 -16.58 4.61
N ILE A 69 5.29 -15.44 4.51
CA ILE A 69 5.64 -14.22 5.24
C ILE A 69 5.26 -14.38 6.71
N LYS A 70 6.26 -14.48 7.59
CA LYS A 70 6.10 -14.56 9.05
C LYS A 70 6.47 -13.23 9.72
N PRO A 71 6.08 -12.98 10.98
CA PRO A 71 6.56 -11.81 11.72
C PRO A 71 8.08 -11.67 11.62
N TRP A 72 8.54 -10.44 11.37
CA TRP A 72 9.96 -10.10 11.19
C TRP A 72 10.63 -10.64 9.91
N SER A 73 9.87 -11.23 8.98
CA SER A 73 10.40 -11.60 7.67
C SER A 73 10.68 -10.36 6.83
N SER A 74 11.80 -10.37 6.11
CA SER A 74 12.06 -9.39 5.05
C SER A 74 11.58 -9.95 3.71
N PHE A 75 10.98 -9.09 2.89
CA PHE A 75 10.58 -9.38 1.53
C PHE A 75 10.79 -8.13 0.67
N LYS A 76 10.66 -8.27 -0.65
CA LYS A 76 10.70 -7.14 -1.60
C LYS A 76 9.62 -7.33 -2.66
N PHE A 77 9.13 -6.23 -3.19
CA PHE A 77 8.36 -6.22 -4.43
C PHE A 77 9.31 -6.12 -5.62
N ILE A 78 8.97 -6.78 -6.72
CA ILE A 78 9.63 -6.69 -8.02
C ILE A 78 8.52 -6.53 -9.05
N GLU A 79 8.75 -5.76 -10.11
CA GLU A 79 7.82 -5.72 -11.25
C GLU A 79 7.72 -7.11 -11.89
N SER A 80 6.50 -7.54 -12.20
CA SER A 80 6.25 -8.88 -12.73
C SER A 80 6.92 -9.14 -14.08
N ASP A 81 7.20 -8.09 -14.86
CA ASP A 81 7.85 -8.20 -16.16
C ASP A 81 9.39 -8.38 -16.05
N GLU A 82 9.96 -8.35 -14.85
CA GLU A 82 11.39 -8.57 -14.59
C GLU A 82 11.73 -10.03 -14.18
N LEU A 83 10.78 -10.97 -14.29
CA LEU A 83 10.93 -12.40 -13.99
C LEU A 83 10.64 -13.28 -15.22
#